data_AF-A0A2V9LEL6-F1
#
_entry.id   AF-A0A2V9LEL6-F1
#
_cell.length_a   1.000
_cell.length_b   1.000
_cell.length_c   1.000
_cell.angle_alpha   90.00
_cell.angle_beta   90.00
_cell.angle_gamma   90.00
#
_symmetry.space_group_name_H-M   'P 1'
#
loop_
_entity.id
_entity.type
_entity.pdbx_description
1 polymer ?
#
loop_
_entity_poly.entity_id
_entity_poly.type
_entity_poly.pdbx_seq_one_letter_code
_entity_poly.pdbx_strand_id
1 'polypeptide(L)' 'MVVKMRHDAHYVEEVISRSGAAIGRMIPIEEIQPNAEQPRKDHGDLRGLTESVLEKGVLEPLLVRHLPESGK' A
#
# COMPACT_ATOMS: atom_id res chain seq x y z
N MET A 1 -22.75 -14.11 -8.39
CA MET A 1 -22.79 -12.69 -7.96
C MET A 1 -21.52 -12.04 -8.44
N VAL A 2 -21.58 -11.20 -9.48
CA VAL A 2 -20.39 -10.61 -10.11
C VAL A 2 -19.92 -9.44 -9.25
N VAL A 3 -18.75 -9.56 -8.63
CA VAL A 3 -18.12 -8.44 -7.89
C VAL A 3 -17.55 -7.49 -8.93
N LYS A 4 -18.32 -6.45 -9.27
CA LYS A 4 -17.86 -5.34 -10.10
C LYS A 4 -16.95 -4.47 -9.24
N MET A 5 -15.64 -4.49 -9.52
CA MET A 5 -14.71 -3.59 -8.86
C MET A 5 -15.06 -2.14 -9.25
N ARG A 6 -15.58 -1.39 -8.27
CA ARG A 6 -15.91 0.02 -8.40
C ARG A 6 -14.60 0.80 -8.26
N HIS A 7 -14.15 1.41 -9.35
CA HIS A 7 -12.97 2.27 -9.37
C HIS A 7 -13.41 3.67 -8.92
N ASP A 8 -13.80 3.80 -7.64
CA ASP A 8 -14.30 5.07 -7.12
C ASP A 8 -13.19 5.72 -6.28
N ALA A 9 -12.76 6.93 -6.68
CA ALA A 9 -11.78 7.79 -6.01
C ALA A 9 -12.07 8.05 -4.52
N HIS A 10 -13.26 7.67 -4.06
CA HIS A 10 -13.73 7.78 -2.69
C HIS A 10 -13.12 6.80 -1.71
N TYR A 11 -12.47 5.69 -2.13
CA TYR A 11 -11.84 4.79 -1.16
C TYR A 11 -10.66 5.47 -0.44
N VAL A 12 -9.87 6.26 -1.17
CA VAL A 12 -8.75 7.03 -0.60
C VAL A 12 -9.28 8.12 0.35
N GLU A 13 -10.31 8.86 -0.07
CA GLU A 13 -10.97 9.87 0.78
C GLU A 13 -11.64 9.26 2.02
N GLU A 14 -12.23 8.08 1.91
CA GLU A 14 -12.89 7.38 3.03
C GLU A 14 -11.86 6.87 4.06
N VAL A 15 -10.72 6.36 3.60
CA VAL A 15 -9.59 5.96 4.47
C VAL A 15 -9.02 7.18 5.20
N ILE A 16 -8.88 8.31 4.50
CA ILE A 16 -8.37 9.56 5.08
C ILE A 16 -9.37 10.15 6.09
N SER A 17 -10.67 10.18 5.74
CA SER A 17 -11.70 10.85 6.55
C SER A 17 -12.08 10.10 7.83
N ARG A 18 -12.08 8.75 7.82
CA ARG A 18 -12.43 7.95 9.01
C ARG A 18 -11.37 7.98 10.11
N SER A 19 -10.12 8.25 9.77
CA SER A 19 -9.00 7.96 10.67
C SER A 19 -8.61 9.13 11.56
N GLY A 20 -8.86 10.39 11.14
CA GLY A 20 -8.31 11.59 11.82
C GLY A 20 -6.78 11.55 12.01
N ALA A 21 -6.13 10.58 11.39
CA ALA A 21 -4.76 10.18 11.62
C ALA A 21 -3.89 10.89 10.59
N ALA A 22 -2.70 11.32 11.04
CA ALA A 22 -1.68 11.90 10.18
C ALA A 22 -1.54 11.10 8.88
N ILE A 23 -1.30 11.82 7.77
CA ILE A 23 -1.20 11.40 6.36
C ILE A 23 -0.47 10.05 6.13
N GLY A 24 0.34 9.61 7.08
CA GLY A 24 0.79 8.24 7.25
C GLY A 24 1.64 8.19 8.53
N ARG A 25 2.20 7.01 8.81
CA ARG A 25 3.32 6.89 9.77
C ARG A 25 4.54 6.35 9.03
N MET A 26 5.73 6.81 9.41
CA MET A 26 6.97 6.20 8.93
C MET A 26 7.15 4.85 9.61
N ILE A 27 7.33 3.80 8.81
CA ILE A 27 7.61 2.43 9.27
C ILE A 27 8.96 2.02 8.66
N PRO A 28 9.88 1.42 9.43
CA PRO A 28 11.10 0.87 8.88
C PRO A 28 10.79 -0.18 7.80
N ILE A 29 11.51 -0.16 6.68
CA ILE A 29 11.23 -1.03 5.53
C ILE A 29 11.37 -2.52 5.89
N GLU A 30 12.24 -2.83 6.85
CA GLU A 30 12.49 -4.15 7.42
C GLU A 30 11.30 -4.73 8.20
N GLU A 31 10.33 -3.89 8.61
CA GLU A 31 9.09 -4.33 9.26
C GLU A 31 7.96 -4.60 8.25
N ILE A 32 8.21 -4.37 6.96
CA ILE A 32 7.23 -4.54 5.89
C ILE A 32 7.60 -5.76 5.05
N GLN A 33 6.65 -6.67 4.89
CA GLN A 33 6.78 -7.82 3.98
C GLN A 33 5.68 -7.82 2.92
N PRO A 34 6.00 -8.25 1.67
CA PRO A 34 4.97 -8.47 0.67
C PRO A 34 4.03 -9.60 1.12
N ASN A 35 2.77 -9.54 0.69
CA ASN A 35 1.85 -10.64 0.90
C ASN A 35 2.27 -11.85 0.03
N ALA A 36 2.49 -13.02 0.66
CA ALA A 36 2.88 -14.23 -0.06
C ALA A 36 1.83 -14.69 -1.08
N GLU A 37 0.55 -14.45 -0.77
CA GLU A 37 -0.60 -14.82 -1.59
C GLU A 37 -0.97 -13.72 -2.62
N GLN A 38 0.01 -12.90 -3.07
CA GLN A 38 -0.25 -11.91 -4.11
C GLN A 38 -0.58 -12.60 -5.45
N PRO A 39 -1.80 -12.43 -5.99
CA PRO A 39 -2.21 -13.10 -7.22
C PRO A 39 -1.41 -12.63 -8.46
N ARG A 40 -0.97 -11.37 -8.45
CA ARG A 40 -0.12 -10.79 -9.49
C ARG A 40 1.34 -10.77 -9.00
N LYS A 41 2.18 -11.57 -9.65
CA LYS A 41 3.63 -11.64 -9.38
C LYS A 41 4.49 -10.89 -10.40
N ASP A 42 3.93 -10.58 -11.56
CA ASP A 42 4.60 -9.78 -12.59
C ASP A 42 4.26 -8.30 -12.40
N HIS A 43 5.31 -7.49 -12.34
CA HIS A 43 5.25 -6.05 -12.12
C HIS A 43 5.74 -5.25 -13.34
N GLY A 44 6.12 -5.91 -14.44
CA GLY A 44 6.67 -5.25 -15.61
C GLY A 44 7.97 -4.50 -15.32
N ASP A 45 8.22 -3.42 -16.06
CA ASP A 45 9.41 -2.58 -15.90
C ASP A 45 9.20 -1.52 -14.81
N LEU A 46 10.02 -1.58 -13.76
CA LEU A 46 9.97 -0.66 -12.62
C LEU A 46 11.07 0.41 -12.64
N ARG A 47 11.88 0.51 -13.71
CA ARG A 47 13.02 1.45 -13.75
C ARG A 47 12.59 2.90 -13.54
N GLY A 48 11.61 3.38 -14.32
CA GLY A 48 11.13 4.77 -14.20
C GLY A 48 10.50 5.07 -12.84
N LEU A 49 9.79 4.10 -12.24
CA LEU A 49 9.24 4.26 -10.90
C LEU A 49 10.36 4.35 -9.85
N THR A 50 11.39 3.51 -9.98
CA THR A 50 12.54 3.49 -9.06
C THR A 50 13.31 4.80 -9.12
N GLU A 51 13.59 5.32 -10.31
CA GLU A 51 14.23 6.62 -10.52
C GLU A 51 13.39 7.76 -9.89
N SER A 52 12.07 7.76 -10.12
CA SER A 52 11.18 8.77 -9.53
C SER A 52 11.15 8.72 -8.00
N VAL A 53 11.15 7.53 -7.39
CA VAL A 53 11.17 7.38 -5.93
C VAL A 53 12.50 7.84 -5.35
N LEU A 54 13.61 7.61 -6.03
CA LEU A 54 14.92 8.11 -5.61
C LEU A 54 14.97 9.65 -5.65
N GLU A 55 14.37 10.28 -6.66
CA GLU A 55 14.40 11.74 -6.82
C GLU A 55 13.40 12.47 -5.92
N LYS A 56 12.17 11.95 -5.80
CA LYS A 56 11.04 12.64 -5.17
C LYS A 56 10.58 12.02 -3.85
N GLY A 57 11.08 10.84 -3.52
CA GLY A 57 10.52 10.01 -2.46
C GLY A 57 9.22 9.33 -2.89
N VAL A 58 8.63 8.60 -1.94
CA VAL A 58 7.32 7.96 -2.12
C VAL A 58 6.23 9.01 -1.93
N LEU A 59 5.50 9.34 -3.00
CA LEU A 59 4.48 10.40 -2.99
C LEU A 59 3.22 9.99 -2.22
N GLU A 60 2.78 8.74 -2.37
CA GLU A 60 1.57 8.21 -1.74
C GLU A 60 1.92 7.12 -0.72
N PRO A 61 1.32 7.14 0.49
CA PRO A 61 1.56 6.12 1.50
C PRO A 61 1.18 4.71 1.01
N LEU A 62 1.95 3.72 1.45
CA LEU A 62 1.61 2.31 1.23
C LEU A 62 0.52 1.86 2.20
N LEU A 63 -0.49 1.16 1.68
CA LEU A 63 -1.48 0.49 2.51
C LEU A 63 -0.88 -0.77 3.13
N VAL A 64 -0.94 -0.84 4.46
CA VAL A 64 -0.44 -1.98 5.23
C VAL A 64 -1.48 -2.45 6.23
N ARG A 65 -1.31 -3.69 6.70
CA ARG A 65 -2.06 -4.27 7.82
C ARG A 65 -1.09 -4.97 8.75
N HIS A 66 -1.45 -5.06 10.02
CA HIS A 66 -0.68 -5.89 10.95
C HIS A 66 -0.66 -7.35 10.47
N LEU A 67 0.52 -7.96 10.55
CA LEU A 67 0.64 -9.39 10.42
C LEU A 67 -0.05 -10.04 11.62
N PRO A 68 -0.70 -11.21 11.45
CA PRO A 68 -1.22 -11.95 12.58
C PRO A 68 -0.06 -12.23 13.55
N GLU A 69 -0.23 -11.92 14.83
CA GLU A 69 0.76 -12.33 15.82
C GLU A 69 0.88 -13.86 15.73
N SER A 70 2.09 -14.36 15.48
CA SER A 70 2.37 -15.76 15.72
C SER A 70 2.10 -15.97 17.20
N GLY A 71 0.97 -16.61 17.52
CA GLY A 71 0.60 -16.93 18.90
C GLY A 71 1.79 -17.56 19.61
N LYS A 72 2.06 -17.06 20.82
CA LYS A 72 2.98 -17.71 21.76
C LYS A 72 2.56 -19.16 22.02
#